data_AF-A0A356SCC3-F1
#
_entry.id   AF-A0A356SCC3-F1
#
_cell.length_a   1.000
_cell.length_b   1.000
_cell.length_c   1.000
_cell.angle_alpha   90.00
_cell.angle_beta   90.00
_cell.angle_gamma   90.00
#
_symmetry.space_group_name_H-M   'P 1'
#
loop_
_entity.id
_entity.type
_entity.pdbx_description
1 polymer ?
#
loop_
_entity_poly.entity_id
_entity_poly.type
_entity_poly.pdbx_seq_one_letter_code
_entity_poly.pdbx_strand_id
1 'polypeptide(L)'
;MADHKSRIKYLATQLYADTLGAVGVADFAAQLVTTIGAASASNSTENATTVGESADLWSQRDVALITYGDSIVGGGEKPLKVLSDFCRRWLKDSVTWVHVLPFFPWTSDFYFRSEERF
;
A
#
# COMPACT_ATOMS: atom_id res chain seq x y z
N MET A 1 4.72 2.96 25.40
CA MET A 1 4.21 2.90 24.02
C MET A 1 4.67 4.14 23.30
N ALA A 2 5.53 4.03 22.28
CA ALA A 2 6.02 5.19 21.55
C ALA A 2 4.89 5.77 20.70
N ASP A 3 4.60 7.05 20.91
CA ASP A 3 3.64 7.83 20.11
C ASP A 3 4.06 7.84 18.62
N HIS A 4 3.10 7.60 17.71
CA HIS A 4 3.35 7.50 16.27
C HIS A 4 3.98 8.78 15.71
N LYS A 5 3.59 9.96 16.22
CA LYS A 5 4.18 11.24 15.81
C LYS A 5 5.65 11.33 16.25
N SER A 6 5.94 10.87 17.47
CA SER A 6 7.31 10.78 17.98
C SER A 6 8.18 9.83 17.15
N ARG A 7 7.64 8.71 16.67
CA ARG A 7 8.36 7.79 15.77
C ARG A 7 8.61 8.39 14.40
N ILE A 8 7.63 9.08 13.81
CA ILE A 8 7.79 9.78 12.53
C ILE A 8 8.86 10.85 12.64
N LYS A 9 8.82 11.70 13.68
CA LYS A 9 9.83 12.72 13.92
C LYS A 9 11.22 12.11 14.07
N TYR A 10 11.36 11.04 14.86
CA TYR A 10 12.62 10.34 15.04
C TYR A 10 13.20 9.84 13.71
N LEU A 11 12.41 9.13 12.91
CA LEU A 11 12.85 8.59 11.62
C LEU A 11 13.17 9.70 10.61
N ALA A 12 12.36 10.77 10.58
CA ALA A 12 12.63 11.93 9.73
C ALA A 12 13.96 12.59 10.09
N THR A 13 14.29 12.70 11.39
CA THR A 13 15.60 13.17 11.84
C THR A 13 16.72 12.25 11.38
N GLN A 14 16.56 10.93 11.48
CA GLN A 14 17.61 10.00 11.03
C GLN A 14 17.89 10.08 9.52
N LEU A 15 16.87 10.34 8.70
CA LEU A 15 16.99 10.31 7.24
C LEU A 15 17.32 11.67 6.62
N TYR A 16 16.88 12.77 7.23
CA TYR A 16 16.89 14.09 6.58
C TYR A 16 17.61 15.19 7.37
N ALA A 17 18.19 14.91 8.55
CA ALA A 17 18.88 15.93 9.34
C ALA A 17 20.02 16.62 8.56
N ASP A 18 20.78 15.88 7.77
CA ASP A 18 21.92 16.41 7.00
C ASP A 18 21.46 17.27 5.81
N THR A 19 20.26 17.03 5.29
CA THR A 19 19.73 17.73 4.11
C THR A 19 18.90 18.96 4.48
N LEU A 20 18.08 18.86 5.54
CA LEU A 20 17.10 19.89 5.92
C LEU A 20 17.50 20.66 7.19
N GLY A 21 18.50 20.18 7.93
CA GLY A 21 18.85 20.71 9.25
C GLY A 21 17.78 20.41 10.31
N ALA A 22 18.13 20.64 11.59
CA ALA A 22 17.26 20.28 12.71
C ALA A 22 15.89 20.99 12.70
N VAL A 23 15.84 22.24 12.22
CA VAL A 23 14.60 23.03 12.12
C VAL A 23 13.76 22.54 10.93
N GLY A 24 14.37 22.34 9.76
CA GLY A 24 13.64 21.90 8.56
C GLY A 24 13.05 20.50 8.70
N VAL A 25 13.71 19.59 9.42
CA VAL A 25 13.15 18.26 9.72
C VAL A 25 11.90 18.36 10.59
N ALA A 26 11.87 19.26 11.57
CA ALA A 26 10.72 19.39 12.47
C ALA A 26 9.47 19.85 11.70
N ASP A 27 9.64 20.83 10.81
CA ASP A 27 8.57 21.34 9.95
C ASP A 27 8.12 20.27 8.94
N PHE A 28 9.06 19.56 8.31
CA PHE A 28 8.75 18.46 7.40
C PHE A 28 7.97 17.33 8.08
N ALA A 29 8.38 16.92 9.29
CA ALA A 29 7.67 15.88 10.04
C ALA A 29 6.25 16.33 10.42
N ALA A 30 6.06 17.60 10.80
CA ALA A 30 4.75 18.15 11.10
C ALA A 30 3.84 18.22 9.86
N GLN A 31 4.40 18.62 8.71
CA GLN A 31 3.70 18.62 7.43
C GLN A 31 3.31 17.21 7.02
N LEU A 32 4.22 16.23 7.13
CA LEU A 32 3.96 14.84 6.81
C LEU A 32 2.80 14.27 7.64
N VAL A 33 2.82 14.47 8.97
CA VAL A 33 1.73 14.04 9.88
C VAL A 33 0.38 14.68 9.49
N THR A 34 0.40 15.94 9.07
CA THR A 34 -0.81 16.64 8.60
C THR A 34 -1.30 16.06 7.28
N THR A 35 -0.43 15.88 6.29
CA THR A 35 -0.77 15.38 4.95
C THR A 35 -1.30 13.95 4.97
N ILE A 36 -0.72 13.07 5.79
CA ILE A 36 -1.18 11.67 5.90
C ILE A 36 -2.50 11.53 6.68
N GLY A 37 -3.15 12.64 7.06
CA GLY A 37 -4.44 12.63 7.78
C GLY A 37 -4.35 12.25 9.25
N ALA A 38 -3.16 12.04 9.81
CA ALA A 38 -2.97 11.75 11.23
C ALA A 38 -3.32 12.94 12.16
N ALA A 39 -3.54 14.14 11.60
CA ALA A 39 -4.08 15.30 12.30
C ALA A 39 -5.63 15.37 12.31
N SER A 40 -6.32 14.65 11.41
CA SER A 40 -7.80 14.65 11.33
C SER A 40 -8.45 13.46 12.02
N ALA A 41 -7.68 12.53 12.58
CA ALA A 41 -8.17 11.36 13.30
C ALA A 41 -8.66 11.64 14.74
N SER A 42 -9.05 12.88 15.05
CA SER A 42 -9.76 13.24 16.28
C SER A 42 -11.24 13.49 15.97
N ASN A 43 -11.96 12.43 15.58
CA ASN A 43 -13.39 12.22 15.89
C ASN A 43 -13.89 10.92 15.25
N SER A 44 -13.84 9.83 16.01
CA SER A 44 -14.80 8.72 16.01
C SER A 44 -14.42 7.80 17.16
N THR A 45 -14.83 8.23 18.36
CA THR A 45 -14.70 7.49 19.60
C THR A 45 -15.73 6.37 19.63
N GLU A 46 -15.63 5.34 18.78
CA GLU A 46 -16.31 4.06 19.03
C GLU A 46 -15.43 2.89 18.56
N ASN A 47 -14.94 2.15 19.56
CA ASN A 47 -14.34 0.82 19.47
C ASN A 47 -12.93 0.67 18.84
N ALA A 48 -11.97 1.49 19.29
CA ALA A 48 -10.56 1.11 19.20
C ALA A 48 -10.26 0.05 20.27
N THR A 49 -10.69 -1.19 20.04
CA THR A 49 -10.06 -2.34 20.68
C THR A 49 -8.56 -2.20 20.47
N THR A 50 -7.82 -2.19 21.57
CA THR A 50 -6.37 -2.28 21.58
C THR A 50 -5.95 -3.45 20.68
N VAL A 51 -5.56 -3.17 19.43
CA VAL A 51 -4.88 -4.14 18.59
C VAL A 51 -3.50 -4.26 19.20
N GLY A 52 -3.39 -5.18 20.15
CA GLY A 52 -2.13 -5.66 20.66
C GLY A 52 -1.27 -6.14 19.49
N GLU A 53 0.04 -6.01 19.68
CA GLU A 53 1.08 -6.89 19.14
C GLU A 53 0.71 -7.62 17.84
N SER A 54 1.28 -7.15 16.73
CA SER A 54 1.40 -7.85 15.43
C SER A 54 0.46 -9.05 15.29
N ALA A 55 -0.85 -8.80 15.19
CA ALA A 55 -1.77 -9.86 14.84
C ALA A 55 -1.24 -10.46 13.54
N ASP A 56 -0.97 -11.77 13.55
CA ASP A 56 -0.42 -12.47 12.39
C ASP A 56 -1.40 -12.25 11.24
N LEU A 57 -1.03 -11.39 10.29
CA LEU A 57 -1.94 -10.90 9.24
C LEU A 57 -2.30 -12.00 8.24
N TRP A 58 -1.58 -13.12 8.31
CA TRP A 58 -1.64 -14.25 7.41
C TRP A 58 -1.22 -15.53 8.14
N SER A 59 -1.60 -16.66 7.57
CA SER A 59 -1.21 -18.00 8.00
C SER A 59 -0.88 -18.87 6.79
N GLN A 60 -0.38 -20.09 7.01
CA GLN A 60 -0.16 -21.08 5.95
C GLN A 60 -1.45 -21.54 5.23
N ARG A 61 -2.62 -21.12 5.71
CA ARG A 61 -3.91 -21.39 5.05
C ARG A 61 -4.25 -20.32 4.01
N ASP A 62 -3.52 -19.22 3.96
CA ASP A 62 -3.74 -18.14 3.00
C ASP A 62 -3.17 -18.48 1.63
N VAL A 63 -3.97 -18.23 0.59
CA VAL A 63 -3.61 -18.45 -0.81
C VAL A 63 -3.83 -17.15 -1.56
N ALA A 64 -2.78 -16.64 -2.19
CA ALA A 64 -2.83 -15.40 -2.97
C ALA A 64 -2.81 -15.68 -4.48
N LEU A 65 -3.69 -15.02 -5.23
CA LEU A 65 -3.63 -14.91 -6.67
C LEU A 65 -2.90 -13.62 -7.05
N ILE A 66 -1.82 -13.74 -7.82
CA ILE A 66 -1.12 -12.59 -8.42
C ILE A 66 -1.51 -12.53 -9.90
N THR A 67 -2.03 -11.39 -10.37
CA THR A 67 -2.57 -11.28 -11.74
C THR A 67 -2.52 -9.85 -12.27
N TYR A 68 -2.48 -9.69 -13.60
CA TYR A 68 -2.75 -8.40 -14.22
C TYR A 68 -4.25 -8.10 -14.21
N GLY A 69 -4.59 -6.81 -14.06
CA GLY A 69 -5.98 -6.35 -13.99
C GLY A 69 -6.81 -6.62 -15.26
N ASP A 70 -6.14 -6.92 -16.37
CA ASP A 70 -6.69 -7.20 -17.70
C ASP A 70 -6.39 -8.62 -18.22
N SER A 71 -5.93 -9.53 -17.36
CA SER A 71 -5.71 -10.94 -17.74
C SER A 71 -6.99 -11.65 -18.21
N ILE A 72 -8.16 -11.15 -17.81
CA ILE A 72 -9.48 -11.67 -18.19
C ILE A 72 -10.33 -10.50 -18.66
N VAL A 73 -10.82 -10.58 -19.90
CA VAL A 73 -11.56 -9.51 -20.57
C VAL A 73 -12.93 -10.00 -21.06
N GLY A 74 -13.91 -9.09 -21.06
CA GLY A 74 -15.31 -9.39 -21.37
C GLY A 74 -15.89 -8.44 -22.40
N GLY A 75 -15.30 -8.39 -23.61
CA GLY A 75 -15.90 -7.84 -24.84
C GLY A 75 -16.53 -6.44 -24.80
N GLY A 76 -16.23 -5.62 -23.79
CA GLY A 76 -16.88 -4.32 -23.54
C GLY A 76 -16.98 -3.93 -22.07
N GLU A 77 -16.83 -4.89 -21.14
CA GLU A 77 -16.80 -4.61 -19.70
C GLU A 77 -15.43 -4.14 -19.20
N LYS A 78 -15.43 -3.38 -18.10
CA LYS A 78 -14.18 -2.93 -17.44
C LYS A 78 -13.39 -4.15 -16.96
N PRO A 79 -12.09 -4.30 -17.31
CA PRO A 79 -11.34 -5.52 -17.03
C PRO A 79 -11.30 -5.92 -15.53
N LEU A 80 -11.14 -4.96 -14.62
CA LEU A 80 -11.18 -5.23 -13.17
C LEU A 80 -12.53 -5.78 -12.68
N LYS A 81 -13.64 -5.38 -13.31
CA LYS A 81 -14.95 -5.94 -13.00
C LYS A 81 -15.03 -7.40 -13.45
N VAL A 82 -14.60 -7.69 -14.67
CA VAL A 82 -14.58 -9.05 -15.22
C VAL A 82 -13.69 -9.96 -14.38
N LEU A 83 -12.51 -9.50 -14.00
CA LEU A 83 -11.61 -10.22 -13.09
C LEU A 83 -12.25 -10.48 -11.73
N SER A 84 -12.91 -9.48 -11.13
CA SER A 84 -13.59 -9.64 -9.84
C SER A 84 -14.70 -10.68 -9.91
N ASP A 85 -15.53 -10.62 -10.96
CA ASP A 85 -16.62 -11.57 -11.18
C ASP A 85 -16.09 -12.99 -11.42
N PHE A 86 -14.99 -13.12 -12.17
CA PHE A 86 -14.30 -14.39 -12.35
C PHE A 86 -13.81 -14.97 -11.02
N CYS A 87 -13.08 -14.18 -10.22
CA CYS A 87 -12.55 -14.64 -8.92
C CYS A 87 -13.69 -15.05 -7.98
N ARG A 88 -14.77 -14.27 -7.91
CA ARG A 88 -15.94 -14.59 -7.07
C ARG A 88 -16.69 -15.83 -7.53
N ARG A 89 -16.72 -16.09 -8.84
CA ARG A 89 -17.45 -17.24 -9.39
C ARG A 89 -16.65 -18.53 -9.30
N TRP A 90 -15.33 -18.47 -9.52
CA TRP A 90 -14.50 -19.66 -9.72
C TRP A 90 -13.46 -19.90 -8.63
N LEU A 91 -13.03 -18.86 -7.91
CA LEU A 91 -11.90 -18.93 -6.98
C LEU A 91 -12.24 -18.61 -5.52
N LYS A 92 -13.53 -18.35 -5.22
CA LYS A 92 -14.01 -17.88 -3.91
C LYS A 92 -13.54 -18.74 -2.74
N ASP A 93 -13.54 -20.06 -2.90
CA ASP A 93 -13.19 -21.01 -1.83
C ASP A 93 -11.72 -21.46 -1.91
N SER A 94 -10.95 -20.93 -2.86
CA SER A 94 -9.56 -21.35 -3.13
C SER A 94 -8.53 -20.24 -2.91
N VAL A 95 -8.93 -18.97 -2.98
CA VAL A 95 -8.04 -17.80 -2.88
C VAL A 95 -8.56 -16.86 -1.80
N THR A 96 -7.68 -16.47 -0.88
CA THR A 96 -7.98 -15.50 0.18
C THR A 96 -7.61 -14.07 -0.21
N TRP A 97 -6.62 -13.88 -1.09
CA TRP A 97 -6.16 -12.55 -1.53
C TRP A 97 -5.95 -12.47 -3.04
N VAL A 98 -6.34 -11.35 -3.64
CA VAL A 98 -6.01 -11.05 -5.04
C VAL A 98 -5.06 -9.85 -5.07
N HIS A 99 -3.80 -10.09 -5.44
CA HIS A 99 -2.82 -9.06 -5.69
C HIS A 99 -2.84 -8.69 -7.17
N VAL A 100 -3.36 -7.49 -7.46
CA VAL A 100 -3.39 -6.96 -8.83
C VAL A 100 -2.08 -6.23 -9.08
N LEU A 101 -1.35 -6.66 -10.11
CA LEU A 101 -0.12 -6.02 -10.57
C LEU A 101 -0.39 -4.56 -11.01
N PRO A 102 0.63 -3.68 -11.02
CA PRO A 102 0.46 -2.25 -11.30
C PRO A 102 -0.39 -1.95 -12.55
N PHE A 103 -1.38 -1.07 -12.41
CA PHE A 103 -2.38 -0.74 -13.44
C PHE A 103 -2.62 0.78 -13.60
N PHE A 104 -1.84 1.62 -12.91
CA PHE A 104 -1.78 3.06 -13.18
C PHE A 104 -1.00 3.32 -14.47
N PRO A 105 -1.27 4.41 -15.21
CA PRO A 105 -0.54 4.72 -16.44
C PRO A 105 0.94 4.87 -16.11
N TRP A 106 1.72 3.83 -16.43
CA TRP A 106 3.15 3.78 -16.23
C TRP A 106 3.83 3.69 -17.59
N THR A 107 4.96 4.38 -17.72
CA THR A 107 5.90 4.25 -18.83
C THR A 107 6.59 2.89 -18.77
N SER A 108 5.85 1.84 -19.12
CA SER A 108 6.39 0.60 -19.68
C SER A 108 7.61 0.01 -18.98
N ASP A 109 7.40 -0.83 -17.96
CA ASP A 109 8.46 -1.72 -17.42
C ASP A 109 8.60 -2.91 -18.39
N PHE A 110 8.52 -2.61 -19.69
CA PHE A 110 8.97 -3.52 -20.71
C PHE A 110 10.50 -3.54 -20.61
N TYR A 111 10.93 -4.46 -19.74
CA TYR A 111 12.26 -4.99 -19.61
C TYR A 111 13.24 -4.02 -18.97
N PHE A 112 13.69 -4.36 -17.75
CA PHE A 112 15.08 -4.15 -17.37
C PHE A 112 16.00 -4.59 -18.52
N ARG A 113 16.38 -3.68 -19.42
CA ARG A 113 17.45 -3.82 -20.43
C ARG A 113 17.91 -2.44 -20.89
N SER A 114 18.98 -1.94 -20.29
CA SER A 114 20.03 -1.31 -21.10
C SER A 114 20.96 -2.43 -21.56
N GLU A 115 20.51 -3.26 -22.50
CA GLU A 115 21.45 -3.87 -23.43
C GLU A 115 21.11 -3.25 -24.76
N GLU A 116 22.04 -2.41 -25.21
CA GLU A 116 21.99 -1.73 -26.49
C GLU A 116 21.83 -2.76 -27.61
N ARG A 117 21.08 -2.36 -28.63
CA ARG A 117 21.08 -3.01 -29.93
C ARG A 117 22.51 -2.99 -30.50
N PHE A 118 23.08 -4.17 -30.73
CA PHE A 118 23.77 -4.49 -31.98
C PHE A 118 23.25 -5.84 -32.47
#